data_AF-A0A9N9DJ42-F1
#
_entry.id   AF-A0A9N9DJ42-F1
#
_cell.length_a   1.000
_cell.length_b   1.000
_cell.length_c   1.000
_cell.angle_alpha   90.00
_cell.angle_beta   90.00
_cell.angle_gamma   90.00
#
_symmetry.space_group_name_H-M   'P 1'
#
loop_
_entity.id
_entity.type
_entity.pdbx_description
1 polymer ?
#
loop_
_entity_poly.entity_id
_entity_poly.type
_entity_poly.pdbx_seq_one_letter_code
_entity_poly.pdbx_strand_id
1 'polypeptide(L)'
;MTTLEYYQQQVEKADKKLDDANAALEKFQESKYGEEKLNELREKEVNETISDRERQWLTELKNREQELRRRVDLSEIVKKRKADEDQLSDVEREREPRKQRLAEALETVSHQINEAPGPSSLALRKTFPMQQQTLNFLCHRPPTHCGRQIIWYHQAFRNFVRHSTDQSIQPSKISYDASVELCDAMAKIYRGENERCQALETVLSQEFGLEFAEITLSNNSRPDGISMHEISLPNPKDRSRTYREHVAIIIRESKNEIEGATNDPYLQATCSYSKFWSQTKFKDLREKSNCPSMLFCSAGPWFCICGAVFLDTIIVDPLTDMIPLMPTNDMMHYMKIAQVIEALKTAYNDLAGYYNALVQSEQMLTNDMDMQRFYPDVRRFKDINGKDVSFDYTGDLCDQCVTTEHLHLCRCTKPYRGETEDGQEIVVKFTTQYNEAAHELCAKDNLAPKLLGVKEVSKGLKVIIMEYVQNSRTLHEYKPSQQDQYLHVMEDVKRAISLLHRNGYVFGDLRSSNILVLPDSAESTKVRAVLVDFDWVGKDGEDTYPISMNAQSIVWPDGVKGGEPMRKMSCSSFWRSNIFH
;
A
#
# COMPACT_ATOMS: atom_id res chain seq x y z
N MET A 1 14.98 1.09 -32.35
CA MET A 1 15.08 -0.38 -32.39
C MET A 1 14.88 -0.86 -30.97
N THR A 2 13.77 -1.51 -30.69
CA THR A 2 13.47 -2.03 -29.35
C THR A 2 14.46 -3.14 -29.00
N THR A 3 14.58 -3.47 -27.70
CA THR A 3 15.43 -4.59 -27.28
C THR A 3 14.95 -5.92 -27.84
N LEU A 4 13.62 -6.12 -28.03
CA LEU A 4 13.06 -7.30 -28.70
C LEU A 4 13.47 -7.37 -30.17
N GLU A 5 13.36 -6.27 -30.92
CA GLU A 5 13.80 -6.21 -32.33
C GLU A 5 15.29 -6.54 -32.48
N TYR A 6 16.12 -6.08 -31.53
CA TYR A 6 17.54 -6.43 -31.50
C TYR A 6 17.77 -7.93 -31.37
N TYR A 7 17.11 -8.60 -30.42
CA TYR A 7 17.29 -10.05 -30.21
C TYR A 7 16.67 -10.88 -31.35
N GLN A 8 15.57 -10.44 -31.95
CA GLN A 8 15.01 -11.07 -33.15
C GLN A 8 16.01 -11.05 -34.32
N GLN A 9 16.69 -9.91 -34.55
CA GLN A 9 17.77 -9.85 -35.54
C GLN A 9 18.98 -10.75 -35.19
N GLN A 10 19.27 -10.97 -33.90
CA GLN A 10 20.32 -11.91 -33.50
C GLN A 10 19.92 -13.36 -33.77
N VAL A 11 18.65 -13.72 -33.58
CA VAL A 11 18.12 -15.04 -33.96
C VAL A 11 18.25 -15.26 -35.46
N GLU A 12 17.84 -14.29 -36.29
CA GLU A 12 17.98 -14.39 -37.76
C GLU A 12 19.45 -14.56 -38.20
N LYS A 13 20.38 -13.85 -37.54
CA LYS A 13 21.82 -14.01 -37.79
C LYS A 13 22.33 -15.39 -37.37
N ALA A 14 21.81 -15.94 -36.28
CA ALA A 14 22.18 -17.26 -35.80
C ALA A 14 21.64 -18.37 -36.71
N ASP A 15 20.37 -18.26 -37.14
CA ASP A 15 19.76 -19.18 -38.12
C ASP A 15 20.56 -19.20 -39.43
N LYS A 16 20.97 -18.02 -39.94
CA LYS A 16 21.81 -17.94 -41.15
C LYS A 16 23.17 -18.64 -40.98
N LYS A 17 23.82 -18.47 -39.84
CA LYS A 17 25.10 -19.16 -39.55
C LYS A 17 24.93 -20.66 -39.39
N LEU A 18 23.80 -21.08 -38.81
CA LEU A 18 23.46 -22.49 -38.66
C LEU A 18 23.20 -23.13 -40.02
N ASP A 19 22.54 -22.42 -40.93
CA ASP A 19 22.35 -22.84 -42.33
C ASP A 19 23.68 -22.96 -43.07
N ASP A 20 24.58 -21.98 -42.93
CA ASP A 20 25.93 -22.03 -43.50
C ASP A 20 26.73 -23.25 -42.99
N ALA A 21 26.65 -23.54 -41.68
CA ALA A 21 27.28 -24.70 -41.06
C ALA A 21 26.66 -26.04 -41.52
N ASN A 22 25.34 -26.09 -41.69
CA ASN A 22 24.64 -27.26 -42.23
C ASN A 22 25.03 -27.51 -43.70
N ALA A 23 25.08 -26.47 -44.52
CA ALA A 23 25.49 -26.56 -45.92
C ALA A 23 26.98 -26.94 -46.07
N ALA A 24 27.84 -26.50 -45.14
CA ALA A 24 29.21 -26.95 -45.07
C ALA A 24 29.28 -28.47 -44.81
N LEU A 25 28.47 -29.00 -43.89
CA LEU A 25 28.40 -30.44 -43.59
C LEU A 25 27.86 -31.28 -44.75
N GLU A 26 26.88 -30.78 -45.50
CA GLU A 26 26.32 -31.47 -46.68
C GLU A 26 27.37 -31.70 -47.77
N LYS A 27 28.39 -30.83 -47.91
CA LYS A 27 29.47 -30.99 -48.89
C LYS A 27 30.35 -32.23 -48.65
N PHE A 28 30.19 -32.92 -47.52
CA PHE A 28 31.02 -34.04 -47.12
C PHE A 28 30.32 -35.41 -47.19
N GLN A 29 29.12 -35.50 -47.78
CA GLN A 29 28.21 -36.66 -47.79
C GLN A 29 28.86 -38.03 -47.51
N GLU A 30 28.64 -38.55 -46.29
CA GLU A 30 28.34 -39.97 -45.98
C GLU A 30 27.93 -40.13 -44.50
N SER A 31 26.66 -39.87 -44.22
CA SER A 31 25.73 -40.65 -43.37
C SER A 31 24.62 -39.73 -42.83
N LYS A 32 23.42 -40.30 -42.70
CA LYS A 32 22.18 -39.61 -42.33
C LYS A 32 22.04 -39.33 -40.83
N TYR A 33 23.13 -39.34 -40.05
CA TYR A 33 23.10 -39.22 -38.60
C TYR A 33 24.29 -38.40 -38.07
N GLY A 34 24.09 -37.08 -37.92
CA GLY A 34 25.15 -36.13 -37.55
C GLY A 34 25.59 -36.18 -36.07
N GLU A 35 24.76 -36.64 -35.15
CA GLU A 35 25.11 -36.73 -33.71
C GLU A 35 25.91 -37.99 -33.38
N GLU A 36 25.55 -39.15 -33.96
CA GLU A 36 26.29 -40.40 -33.79
C GLU A 36 27.71 -40.28 -34.35
N LYS A 37 27.85 -39.65 -35.53
CA LYS A 37 29.16 -39.41 -36.17
C LYS A 37 30.02 -38.42 -35.39
N LEU A 38 29.42 -37.42 -34.74
CA LEU A 38 30.13 -36.47 -33.87
C LEU A 38 30.71 -37.16 -32.63
N ASN A 39 29.93 -38.03 -31.99
CA ASN A 39 30.40 -38.78 -30.83
C ASN A 39 31.50 -39.79 -31.21
N GLU A 40 31.34 -40.49 -32.33
CA GLU A 40 32.36 -41.40 -32.87
C GLU A 40 33.69 -40.68 -33.17
N LEU A 41 33.63 -39.48 -33.78
CA LEU A 41 34.82 -38.68 -34.09
C LEU A 41 35.47 -38.07 -32.84
N ARG A 42 34.70 -37.73 -31.80
CA ARG A 42 35.24 -37.31 -30.49
C ARG A 42 35.98 -38.43 -29.78
N GLU A 43 35.45 -39.66 -29.82
CA GLU A 43 36.12 -40.83 -29.26
C GLU A 43 37.39 -41.19 -30.02
N LYS A 44 37.39 -41.07 -31.35
CA LYS A 44 38.58 -41.25 -32.19
C LYS A 44 39.64 -40.16 -32.00
N GLU A 45 39.26 -38.90 -31.77
CA GLU A 45 40.19 -37.79 -31.46
C GLU A 45 41.01 -38.06 -30.18
N VAL A 46 40.43 -38.80 -29.22
CA VAL A 46 41.04 -39.13 -27.93
C VAL A 46 41.88 -40.41 -27.98
N ASN A 47 41.46 -41.41 -28.78
CA ASN A 47 42.02 -42.76 -28.73
C ASN A 47 42.88 -43.16 -29.95
N GLU A 48 42.78 -42.47 -31.10
CA GLU A 48 43.41 -42.87 -32.36
C GLU A 48 43.93 -41.66 -33.20
N THR A 49 44.61 -41.95 -34.32
CA THR A 49 45.11 -40.90 -35.24
C THR A 49 44.04 -40.62 -36.31
N ILE A 50 43.28 -39.54 -36.14
CA ILE A 50 42.25 -39.10 -37.10
C ILE A 50 42.85 -38.46 -38.35
N SER A 51 42.26 -38.73 -39.51
CA SER A 51 42.66 -38.15 -40.80
C SER A 51 42.36 -36.65 -40.89
N ASP A 52 43.05 -35.93 -41.78
CA ASP A 52 42.84 -34.49 -41.97
C ASP A 52 41.39 -34.15 -42.36
N ARG A 53 40.75 -35.03 -43.13
CA ARG A 53 39.34 -34.91 -43.53
C ARG A 53 38.39 -35.05 -42.34
N GLU A 54 38.68 -35.95 -41.41
CA GLU A 54 37.87 -36.16 -40.19
C GLU A 54 38.04 -35.03 -39.17
N ARG A 55 39.24 -34.44 -39.05
CA ARG A 55 39.47 -33.23 -38.22
C ARG A 55 38.66 -32.04 -38.72
N GLN A 56 38.61 -31.86 -40.03
CA GLN A 56 37.83 -30.80 -40.65
C GLN A 56 36.33 -31.00 -40.36
N TRP A 57 35.86 -32.24 -40.40
CA TRP A 57 34.48 -32.60 -40.07
C TRP A 57 34.12 -32.35 -38.61
N LEU A 58 35.01 -32.74 -37.69
CA LEU A 58 34.83 -32.54 -36.26
C LEU A 58 34.77 -31.06 -35.88
N THR A 59 35.58 -30.22 -36.54
CA THR A 59 35.56 -28.76 -36.37
C THR A 59 34.22 -28.17 -36.80
N GLU A 60 33.71 -28.59 -37.96
CA GLU A 60 32.45 -28.07 -38.49
C GLU A 60 31.23 -28.52 -37.67
N LEU A 61 31.25 -29.76 -37.16
CA LEU A 61 30.22 -30.26 -36.24
C LEU A 61 30.24 -29.55 -34.87
N LYS A 62 31.44 -29.23 -34.33
CA LYS A 62 31.58 -28.44 -33.09
C LYS A 62 31.04 -27.01 -33.29
N ASN A 63 31.32 -26.38 -34.44
CA ASN A 63 30.78 -25.07 -34.80
C ASN A 63 29.25 -25.08 -34.90
N ARG A 64 28.68 -26.11 -35.56
CA ARG A 64 27.23 -26.30 -35.64
C ARG A 64 26.58 -26.46 -34.26
N GLU A 65 27.16 -27.26 -33.36
CA GLU A 65 26.63 -27.44 -32.00
C GLU A 65 26.65 -26.12 -31.21
N GLN A 66 27.72 -25.34 -31.35
CA GLN A 66 27.85 -24.05 -30.68
C GLN A 66 26.81 -23.03 -31.20
N GLU A 67 26.59 -22.95 -32.51
CA GLU A 67 25.60 -22.05 -33.09
C GLU A 67 24.16 -22.51 -32.77
N LEU A 68 23.91 -23.82 -32.75
CA LEU A 68 22.60 -24.36 -32.33
C LEU A 68 22.27 -24.00 -30.88
N ARG A 69 23.22 -24.14 -29.95
CA ARG A 69 23.05 -23.72 -28.54
C ARG A 69 22.77 -22.23 -28.45
N ARG A 70 23.56 -21.40 -29.14
CA ARG A 70 23.37 -19.95 -29.18
C ARG A 70 21.99 -19.55 -29.70
N ARG A 71 21.49 -20.24 -30.72
CA ARG A 71 20.17 -20.02 -31.32
C ARG A 71 19.04 -20.40 -30.35
N VAL A 72 19.18 -21.48 -29.59
CA VAL A 72 18.22 -21.87 -28.54
C VAL A 72 18.17 -20.82 -27.43
N ASP A 73 19.32 -20.40 -26.90
CA ASP A 73 19.39 -19.38 -25.85
C ASP A 73 18.76 -18.04 -26.29
N LEU A 74 19.05 -17.60 -27.52
CA LEU A 74 18.46 -16.38 -28.08
C LEU A 74 16.95 -16.51 -28.28
N SER A 75 16.45 -17.69 -28.68
CA SER A 75 15.02 -17.93 -28.84
C SER A 75 14.27 -17.89 -27.50
N GLU A 76 14.86 -18.41 -26.43
CA GLU A 76 14.30 -18.29 -25.08
C GLU A 76 14.25 -16.84 -24.60
N ILE A 77 15.31 -16.05 -24.85
CA ILE A 77 15.33 -14.62 -24.53
C ILE A 77 14.21 -13.86 -25.28
N VAL A 78 14.02 -14.15 -26.57
CA VAL A 78 12.94 -13.53 -27.37
C VAL A 78 11.57 -13.94 -26.85
N LYS A 79 11.35 -15.23 -26.53
CA LYS A 79 10.08 -15.71 -25.95
C LYS A 79 9.77 -15.02 -24.63
N LYS A 80 10.76 -14.91 -23.74
CA LYS A 80 10.61 -14.25 -22.45
C LYS A 80 10.24 -12.78 -22.63
N ARG A 81 10.99 -12.04 -23.46
CA ARG A 81 10.71 -10.63 -23.72
C ARG A 81 9.37 -10.37 -24.39
N LYS A 82 8.94 -11.26 -25.28
CA LYS A 82 7.62 -11.15 -25.90
C LYS A 82 6.49 -11.38 -24.89
N ALA A 83 6.66 -12.32 -23.97
CA ALA A 83 5.74 -12.51 -22.85
C ALA A 83 5.72 -11.31 -21.89
N ASP A 84 6.89 -10.70 -21.64
CA ASP A 84 6.99 -9.48 -20.83
C ASP A 84 6.27 -8.29 -21.50
N GLU A 85 6.43 -8.10 -22.82
CA GLU A 85 5.72 -7.06 -23.59
C GLU A 85 4.19 -7.31 -23.66
N ASP A 86 3.76 -8.55 -23.89
CA ASP A 86 2.34 -8.92 -23.92
C ASP A 86 1.68 -8.66 -22.56
N GLN A 87 2.34 -8.96 -21.44
CA GLN A 87 1.82 -8.67 -20.09
C GLN A 87 1.87 -7.19 -19.72
N LEU A 88 2.91 -6.45 -20.13
CA LEU A 88 2.92 -4.99 -19.97
C LEU A 88 1.69 -4.38 -20.66
N SER A 89 1.35 -4.90 -21.85
CA SER A 89 0.17 -4.49 -22.59
C SER A 89 -1.15 -4.87 -21.90
N ASP A 90 -1.19 -5.95 -21.12
CA ASP A 90 -2.37 -6.36 -20.34
C ASP A 90 -2.57 -5.44 -19.11
N VAL A 91 -1.49 -5.11 -18.38
CA VAL A 91 -1.51 -4.14 -17.27
C VAL A 91 -1.93 -2.76 -17.76
N GLU A 92 -1.42 -2.33 -18.92
CA GLU A 92 -1.82 -1.07 -19.55
C GLU A 92 -3.28 -1.11 -20.05
N ARG A 93 -3.76 -2.27 -20.53
CA ARG A 93 -5.16 -2.47 -20.94
C ARG A 93 -6.15 -2.36 -19.76
N GLU A 94 -5.76 -2.75 -18.55
CA GLU A 94 -6.62 -2.57 -17.35
C GLU A 94 -6.52 -1.17 -16.72
N ARG A 95 -5.47 -0.42 -17.01
CA ARG A 95 -5.19 0.88 -16.39
C ARG A 95 -6.21 1.95 -16.76
N GLU A 96 -6.55 2.08 -18.04
CA GLU A 96 -7.50 3.10 -18.51
C GLU A 96 -8.94 2.84 -18.03
N PRO A 97 -9.47 1.60 -18.10
CA PRO A 97 -10.75 1.26 -17.46
C PRO A 97 -10.76 1.50 -15.94
N ARG A 98 -9.64 1.27 -15.23
CA ARG A 98 -9.55 1.56 -13.78
C ARG A 98 -9.58 3.06 -13.50
N LYS A 99 -8.83 3.87 -14.27
CA LYS A 99 -8.86 5.33 -14.18
C LYS A 99 -10.27 5.87 -14.37
N GLN A 100 -10.97 5.41 -15.40
CA GLN A 100 -12.34 5.81 -15.67
C GLN A 100 -13.29 5.42 -14.53
N ARG A 101 -13.22 4.18 -14.03
CA ARG A 101 -14.05 3.72 -12.90
C ARG A 101 -13.85 4.57 -11.64
N LEU A 102 -12.61 4.88 -11.28
CA LEU A 102 -12.31 5.70 -10.10
C LEU A 102 -12.77 7.15 -10.27
N ALA A 103 -12.67 7.70 -11.48
CA ALA A 103 -13.17 9.03 -11.77
C ALA A 103 -14.70 9.11 -11.66
N GLU A 104 -15.40 8.13 -12.25
CA GLU A 104 -16.86 8.00 -12.16
C GLU A 104 -17.32 7.80 -10.71
N ALA A 105 -16.61 6.97 -9.93
CA ALA A 105 -16.91 6.76 -8.52
C ALA A 105 -16.75 8.04 -7.69
N LEU A 106 -15.64 8.78 -7.87
CA LEU A 106 -15.41 10.07 -7.20
C LEU A 106 -16.51 11.09 -7.53
N GLU A 107 -16.91 11.21 -8.79
CA GLU A 107 -17.98 12.12 -9.22
C GLU A 107 -19.33 11.70 -8.65
N THR A 108 -19.63 10.40 -8.68
CA THR A 108 -20.87 9.83 -8.12
C THR A 108 -20.99 10.10 -6.63
N VAL A 109 -19.95 9.78 -5.85
CA VAL A 109 -19.94 9.99 -4.39
C VAL A 109 -20.03 11.48 -4.06
N SER A 110 -19.29 12.33 -4.79
CA SER A 110 -19.39 13.78 -4.62
C SER A 110 -20.82 14.30 -4.88
N HIS A 111 -21.47 13.83 -5.93
CA HIS A 111 -22.84 14.23 -6.27
C HIS A 111 -23.84 13.75 -5.21
N GLN A 112 -23.80 12.47 -4.84
CA GLN A 112 -24.70 11.89 -3.84
C GLN A 112 -24.58 12.60 -2.48
N ILE A 113 -23.35 12.86 -2.02
CA ILE A 113 -23.13 13.61 -0.79
C ILE A 113 -23.68 15.03 -0.91
N ASN A 114 -23.46 15.71 -2.05
CA ASN A 114 -23.92 17.08 -2.22
C ASN A 114 -25.45 17.21 -2.17
N GLU A 115 -26.17 16.26 -2.77
CA GLU A 115 -27.65 16.20 -2.79
C GLU A 115 -28.28 15.67 -1.50
N ALA A 116 -27.50 15.02 -0.64
CA ALA A 116 -28.00 14.49 0.62
C ALA A 116 -28.52 15.59 1.58
N PRO A 117 -29.24 15.26 2.65
CA PRO A 117 -29.60 16.24 3.68
C PRO A 117 -28.38 16.90 4.35
N GLY A 118 -28.62 17.95 5.15
CA GLY A 118 -27.56 18.59 5.92
C GLY A 118 -26.90 17.64 6.94
N PRO A 119 -25.68 17.95 7.43
CA PRO A 119 -24.88 17.06 8.28
C PRO A 119 -25.62 16.55 9.52
N SER A 120 -26.36 17.42 10.20
CA SER A 120 -27.17 17.04 11.35
C SER A 120 -28.24 16.01 10.96
N SER A 121 -29.00 16.24 9.90
CA SER A 121 -30.00 15.27 9.43
C SER A 121 -29.40 13.95 8.92
N LEU A 122 -28.19 13.99 8.36
CA LEU A 122 -27.45 12.79 7.94
C LEU A 122 -26.93 11.98 9.14
N ALA A 123 -26.43 12.65 10.18
CA ALA A 123 -25.86 12.00 11.35
C ALA A 123 -26.90 11.46 12.35
N LEU A 124 -28.20 11.57 12.03
CA LEU A 124 -29.28 11.03 12.85
C LEU A 124 -29.14 9.52 12.98
N ARG A 125 -28.93 9.04 14.21
CA ARG A 125 -28.74 7.60 14.51
C ARG A 125 -29.81 6.68 13.91
N LYS A 126 -31.05 7.16 13.80
CA LYS A 126 -32.18 6.40 13.24
C LYS A 126 -32.08 6.20 11.72
N THR A 127 -31.48 7.14 11.00
CA THR A 127 -31.39 7.12 9.54
C THR A 127 -29.98 6.83 9.03
N PHE A 128 -28.95 7.07 9.86
CA PHE A 128 -27.55 6.92 9.49
C PHE A 128 -27.22 5.54 8.93
N PRO A 129 -27.67 4.40 9.50
CA PRO A 129 -27.37 3.09 8.91
C PRO A 129 -27.83 2.94 7.45
N MET A 130 -29.00 3.49 7.11
CA MET A 130 -29.52 3.47 5.74
C MET A 130 -28.77 4.44 4.83
N GLN A 131 -28.46 5.64 5.32
CA GLN A 131 -27.70 6.65 4.58
C GLN A 131 -26.27 6.18 4.32
N GLN A 132 -25.64 5.51 5.28
CA GLN A 132 -24.29 4.98 5.18
C GLN A 132 -24.20 3.84 4.16
N GLN A 133 -25.23 3.00 4.01
CA GLN A 133 -25.25 2.00 2.93
C GLN A 133 -25.24 2.65 1.54
N THR A 134 -25.77 3.86 1.41
CA THR A 134 -25.81 4.59 0.13
C THR A 134 -24.53 5.39 -0.11
N LEU A 135 -24.05 6.10 0.92
CA LEU A 135 -22.89 7.01 0.82
C LEU A 135 -21.55 6.31 1.10
N ASN A 136 -21.59 5.09 1.63
CA ASN A 136 -20.45 4.22 1.93
C ASN A 136 -19.34 4.86 2.81
N PHE A 137 -19.72 5.65 3.82
CA PHE A 137 -18.75 6.24 4.74
C PHE A 137 -17.97 5.17 5.52
N LEU A 138 -16.64 5.17 5.38
CA LEU A 138 -15.74 4.28 6.11
C LEU A 138 -15.26 4.98 7.39
N CYS A 139 -16.10 4.94 8.43
CA CYS A 139 -15.92 5.64 9.71
C CYS A 139 -15.92 4.68 10.93
N HIS A 140 -15.48 3.43 10.74
CA HIS A 140 -15.41 2.36 11.76
C HIS A 140 -16.74 1.93 12.39
N ARG A 141 -17.86 2.48 11.91
CA ARG A 141 -19.18 2.29 12.49
C ARG A 141 -20.18 2.06 11.37
N PRO A 142 -20.68 0.83 11.14
CA PRO A 142 -20.37 -0.41 11.87
C PRO A 142 -18.96 -0.94 11.54
N PRO A 143 -18.49 -2.01 12.22
CA PRO A 143 -17.15 -2.58 11.97
C PRO A 143 -16.86 -2.99 10.51
N THR A 144 -17.91 -3.23 9.71
CA THR A 144 -17.79 -3.51 8.27
C THR A 144 -17.46 -2.27 7.42
N HIS A 145 -17.49 -1.08 8.01
CA HIS A 145 -17.20 0.21 7.36
C HIS A 145 -15.90 0.79 7.90
N CYS A 146 -14.84 -0.02 7.89
CA CYS A 146 -13.49 0.36 8.29
C CYS A 146 -12.64 0.56 7.03
N GLY A 147 -12.06 1.75 6.87
CA GLY A 147 -11.19 2.07 5.76
C GLY A 147 -9.73 1.74 6.03
N ARG A 148 -8.87 1.97 5.03
CA ARG A 148 -7.42 1.99 5.24
C ARG A 148 -7.05 3.13 6.18
N GLN A 149 -6.01 2.95 7.00
CA GLN A 149 -5.67 3.94 8.01
C GLN A 149 -5.30 5.30 7.37
N ILE A 150 -5.88 6.39 7.86
CA ILE A 150 -5.66 7.73 7.29
C ILE A 150 -4.20 8.18 7.37
N ILE A 151 -3.43 7.66 8.33
CA ILE A 151 -1.99 7.95 8.49
C ILE A 151 -1.15 7.44 7.31
N TRP A 152 -1.73 6.63 6.42
CA TRP A 152 -1.11 6.23 5.16
C TRP A 152 -1.19 7.31 4.09
N TYR A 153 -2.23 8.14 4.15
CA TYR A 153 -2.62 9.05 3.08
C TYR A 153 -2.06 10.45 3.21
N HIS A 154 -1.61 10.85 4.41
CA HIS A 154 -1.02 12.17 4.59
C HIS A 154 -0.07 12.26 5.80
N GLN A 155 1.07 12.91 5.61
CA GLN A 155 2.07 13.13 6.66
C GLN A 155 1.54 13.92 7.87
N ALA A 156 0.64 14.88 7.68
CA ALA A 156 0.08 15.67 8.78
C ALA A 156 -0.57 14.78 9.86
N PHE A 157 -1.26 13.69 9.46
CA PHE A 157 -1.84 12.75 10.42
C PHE A 157 -0.76 11.96 11.18
N ARG A 158 0.32 11.56 10.48
CA ARG A 158 1.47 10.89 11.12
C ARG A 158 2.16 11.80 12.14
N ASN A 159 2.39 13.06 11.76
CA ASN A 159 2.98 14.06 12.63
C ASN A 159 2.09 14.34 13.84
N PHE A 160 0.77 14.47 13.64
CA PHE A 160 -0.19 14.62 14.73
C PHE A 160 -0.12 13.47 15.73
N VAL A 161 -0.22 12.23 15.26
CA VAL A 161 -0.15 11.04 16.13
C VAL A 161 1.17 10.98 16.88
N ARG A 162 2.29 11.28 16.20
CA ARG A 162 3.60 11.34 16.85
C ARG A 162 3.63 12.40 17.95
N HIS A 163 3.24 13.64 17.65
CA HIS A 163 3.32 14.76 18.59
C HIS A 163 2.36 14.62 19.78
N SER A 164 1.20 14.00 19.57
CA SER A 164 0.19 13.80 20.63
C SER A 164 0.48 12.61 21.55
N THR A 165 1.37 11.68 21.18
CA THR A 165 1.61 10.44 21.95
C THR A 165 3.04 10.28 22.45
N ASP A 166 4.00 11.00 21.86
CA ASP A 166 5.39 10.94 22.28
C ASP A 166 5.61 11.74 23.56
N GLN A 167 5.72 11.01 24.68
CA GLN A 167 5.95 11.59 26.01
C GLN A 167 7.27 12.36 26.12
N SER A 168 8.22 12.18 25.18
CA SER A 168 9.44 12.99 25.16
C SER A 168 9.21 14.41 24.67
N ILE A 169 8.10 14.67 23.97
CA ILE A 169 7.71 15.99 23.49
C ILE A 169 6.93 16.71 24.59
N GLN A 170 7.52 17.74 25.17
CA GLN A 170 6.91 18.50 26.26
C GLN A 170 6.15 19.71 25.70
N PRO A 171 4.90 19.94 26.11
CA PRO A 171 4.14 21.08 25.66
C PRO A 171 4.75 22.38 26.20
N SER A 172 4.56 23.47 25.47
CA SER A 172 4.97 24.79 25.94
C SER A 172 4.23 25.19 27.22
N LYS A 173 4.84 26.06 28.04
CA LYS A 173 4.20 26.58 29.25
C LYS A 173 2.87 27.30 28.93
N ILE A 174 2.83 28.02 27.81
CA ILE A 174 1.63 28.70 27.31
C ILE A 174 0.54 27.68 27.03
N SER A 175 0.83 26.61 26.29
CA SER A 175 -0.17 25.58 25.98
C SER A 175 -0.61 24.77 27.20
N TYR A 176 0.27 24.60 28.20
CA TYR A 176 -0.13 24.03 29.47
C TYR A 176 -1.15 24.92 30.20
N ASP A 177 -0.87 26.22 30.32
CA ASP A 177 -1.77 27.17 31.00
C ASP A 177 -3.11 27.29 30.27
N ALA A 178 -3.06 27.37 28.95
CA ALA A 178 -4.23 27.34 28.07
C ALA A 178 -5.08 26.07 28.23
N SER A 179 -4.45 24.93 28.54
CA SER A 179 -5.16 23.67 28.77
C SER A 179 -5.91 23.66 30.11
N VAL A 180 -5.38 24.35 31.12
CA VAL A 180 -6.10 24.55 32.39
C VAL A 180 -7.33 25.42 32.16
N GLU A 181 -7.18 26.54 31.45
CA GLU A 181 -8.31 27.41 31.12
C GLU A 181 -9.37 26.70 30.25
N LEU A 182 -8.92 25.89 29.29
CA LEU A 182 -9.82 25.08 28.47
C LEU A 182 -10.62 24.09 29.32
N CYS A 183 -9.99 23.43 30.30
CA CYS A 183 -10.69 22.54 31.23
C CYS A 183 -11.70 23.32 32.09
N ASP A 184 -11.32 24.49 32.61
CA ASP A 184 -12.19 25.32 33.44
C ASP A 184 -13.40 25.86 32.65
N ALA A 185 -13.20 26.22 31.39
CA ALA A 185 -14.28 26.63 30.49
C ALA A 185 -15.22 25.44 30.20
N MET A 186 -14.68 24.32 29.73
CA MET A 186 -15.51 23.21 29.27
C MET A 186 -16.22 22.43 30.38
N ALA A 187 -15.70 22.46 31.62
CA ALA A 187 -16.37 21.86 32.76
C ALA A 187 -17.62 22.62 33.25
N LYS A 188 -17.85 23.85 32.78
CA LYS A 188 -19.07 24.59 33.10
C LYS A 188 -20.29 23.93 32.45
N ILE A 189 -21.44 24.11 33.10
CA ILE A 189 -22.74 23.66 32.59
C ILE A 189 -23.39 24.83 31.87
N TYR A 190 -23.63 24.65 30.58
CA TYR A 190 -24.19 25.67 29.69
C TYR A 190 -25.67 25.41 29.41
N ARG A 191 -26.42 26.49 29.12
CA ARG A 191 -27.86 26.37 28.85
C ARG A 191 -28.15 25.79 27.47
N GLY A 192 -27.19 25.89 26.55
CA GLY A 192 -27.34 25.38 25.20
C GLY A 192 -26.02 25.31 24.44
N GLU A 193 -26.07 24.65 23.29
CA GLU A 193 -24.92 24.33 22.44
C GLU A 193 -24.12 25.58 22.05
N ASN A 194 -24.80 26.66 21.63
CA ASN A 194 -24.14 27.90 21.21
C ASN A 194 -23.28 28.53 22.32
N GLU A 195 -23.76 28.58 23.56
CA GLU A 195 -22.99 29.16 24.68
C GLU A 195 -21.72 28.34 24.97
N ARG A 196 -21.83 27.00 24.91
CA ARG A 196 -20.69 26.09 25.07
C ARG A 196 -19.69 26.25 23.92
N CYS A 197 -20.16 26.29 22.68
CA CYS A 197 -19.33 26.47 21.49
C CYS A 197 -18.54 27.79 21.53
N GLN A 198 -19.19 28.88 21.93
CA GLN A 198 -18.53 30.18 22.08
C GLN A 198 -17.44 30.17 23.15
N ALA A 199 -17.68 29.49 24.27
CA ALA A 199 -16.67 29.36 25.32
C ALA A 199 -15.46 28.54 24.84
N LEU A 200 -15.69 27.44 24.12
CA LEU A 200 -14.65 26.64 23.49
C LEU A 200 -13.83 27.46 22.49
N GLU A 201 -14.48 28.17 21.57
CA GLU A 201 -13.82 29.01 20.56
C GLU A 201 -13.00 30.14 21.16
N THR A 202 -13.49 30.74 22.23
CA THR A 202 -12.76 31.83 22.91
C THR A 202 -11.38 31.34 23.35
N VAL A 203 -11.32 30.18 24.03
CA VAL A 203 -10.03 29.63 24.49
C VAL A 203 -9.18 29.14 23.32
N LEU A 204 -9.77 28.42 22.35
CA LEU A 204 -9.02 27.93 21.18
C LEU A 204 -8.42 29.07 20.34
N SER A 205 -9.15 30.16 20.15
CA SER A 205 -8.66 31.32 19.37
C SER A 205 -7.63 32.14 20.15
N GLN A 206 -7.92 32.53 21.39
CA GLN A 206 -7.07 33.43 22.17
C GLN A 206 -5.77 32.76 22.60
N GLU A 207 -5.86 31.52 23.08
CA GLU A 207 -4.71 30.86 23.71
C GLU A 207 -3.94 29.97 22.75
N PHE A 208 -4.63 29.37 21.76
CA PHE A 208 -4.00 28.45 20.80
C PHE A 208 -3.88 29.03 19.39
N GLY A 209 -4.54 30.14 19.07
CA GLY A 209 -4.55 30.74 17.73
C GLY A 209 -5.30 29.89 16.70
N LEU A 210 -6.29 29.10 17.14
CA LEU A 210 -7.16 28.30 16.29
C LEU A 210 -8.52 28.97 16.15
N GLU A 211 -8.74 29.62 15.01
CA GLU A 211 -9.99 30.32 14.70
C GLU A 211 -10.95 29.42 13.92
N PHE A 212 -12.24 29.52 14.23
CA PHE A 212 -13.31 28.80 13.54
C PHE A 212 -14.34 29.79 13.02
N ALA A 213 -14.72 29.65 11.75
CA ALA A 213 -15.78 30.42 11.13
C ALA A 213 -17.05 29.57 11.01
N GLU A 214 -18.19 30.17 11.35
CA GLU A 214 -19.51 29.62 11.03
C GLU A 214 -19.89 30.01 9.59
N ILE A 215 -19.92 29.03 8.69
CA ILE A 215 -20.23 29.27 7.27
C ILE A 215 -21.43 28.45 6.79
N THR A 216 -22.26 29.06 5.95
CA THR A 216 -23.25 28.31 5.17
C THR A 216 -22.61 27.89 3.85
N LEU A 217 -22.50 26.58 3.63
CA LEU A 217 -21.97 26.00 2.40
C LEU A 217 -22.94 26.20 1.24
N SER A 218 -22.47 26.07 0.00
CA SER A 218 -23.32 26.26 -1.19
C SER A 218 -24.47 25.25 -1.30
N ASN A 219 -24.35 24.11 -0.61
CA ASN A 219 -25.38 23.08 -0.49
C ASN A 219 -26.26 23.24 0.76
N ASN A 220 -26.31 24.44 1.33
CA ASN A 220 -27.08 24.82 2.53
C ASN A 220 -26.71 24.05 3.81
N SER A 221 -25.61 23.30 3.80
CA SER A 221 -25.06 22.69 5.02
C SER A 221 -24.36 23.73 5.88
N ARG A 222 -24.39 23.54 7.19
CA ARG A 222 -23.78 24.44 8.18
C ARG A 222 -23.06 23.61 9.23
N PRO A 223 -21.75 23.38 9.08
CA PRO A 223 -20.94 22.84 10.16
C PRO A 223 -20.88 23.81 11.33
N ASP A 224 -20.71 23.32 12.54
CA ASP A 224 -20.67 24.19 13.73
C ASP A 224 -19.48 25.14 13.68
N GLY A 225 -18.35 24.76 13.07
CA GLY A 225 -17.23 25.68 12.85
C GLY A 225 -16.19 25.10 11.91
N ILE A 226 -15.54 25.95 11.13
CA ILE A 226 -14.47 25.55 10.21
C ILE A 226 -13.26 26.47 10.38
N SER A 227 -12.12 25.88 10.68
CA SER A 227 -10.82 26.54 10.57
C SER A 227 -10.31 26.37 9.14
N MET A 228 -10.15 27.50 8.44
CA MET A 228 -9.88 27.53 7.00
C MET A 228 -8.52 28.16 6.70
N HIS A 229 -7.91 27.74 5.60
CA HIS A 229 -6.70 28.35 5.06
C HIS A 229 -6.96 28.91 3.66
N GLU A 230 -6.54 30.15 3.41
CA GLU A 230 -6.68 30.80 2.09
C GLU A 230 -5.59 30.27 1.13
N ILE A 231 -6.01 29.87 -0.06
CA ILE A 231 -5.13 29.43 -1.14
C ILE A 231 -5.39 30.25 -2.41
N SER A 232 -4.39 30.30 -3.29
CA SER A 232 -4.49 30.92 -4.61
C SER A 232 -4.57 29.85 -5.70
N LEU A 233 -5.76 29.63 -6.25
CA LEU A 233 -6.01 28.62 -7.29
C LEU A 233 -5.81 29.20 -8.70
N PRO A 234 -5.25 28.44 -9.65
CA PRO A 234 -5.25 28.83 -11.06
C PRO A 234 -6.68 29.01 -11.58
N ASN A 235 -6.91 30.06 -12.37
CA ASN A 235 -8.23 30.28 -12.95
C ASN A 235 -8.49 29.25 -14.07
N PRO A 236 -9.60 28.50 -14.05
CA PRO A 236 -9.89 27.47 -15.05
C PRO A 236 -10.01 28.01 -16.47
N LYS A 237 -10.40 29.28 -16.65
CA LYS A 237 -10.57 29.93 -17.96
C LYS A 237 -9.30 30.63 -18.45
N ASP A 238 -8.42 31.04 -17.54
CA ASP A 238 -7.17 31.74 -17.84
C ASP A 238 -6.10 31.37 -16.80
N ARG A 239 -5.33 30.31 -17.10
CA ARG A 239 -4.33 29.76 -16.18
C ARG A 239 -3.18 30.71 -15.84
N SER A 240 -3.07 31.86 -16.53
CA SER A 240 -2.11 32.91 -16.15
C SER A 240 -2.55 33.72 -14.93
N ARG A 241 -3.81 33.58 -14.51
CA ARG A 241 -4.39 34.28 -13.35
C ARG A 241 -4.71 33.29 -12.24
N THR A 242 -4.78 33.81 -11.02
CA THR A 242 -5.28 33.07 -9.85
C THR A 242 -6.51 33.72 -9.26
N TYR A 243 -7.27 32.96 -8.48
CA TYR A 243 -8.32 33.46 -7.60
C TYR A 243 -8.15 32.88 -6.20
N ARG A 244 -8.66 33.59 -5.20
CA ARG A 244 -8.57 33.16 -3.79
C ARG A 244 -9.73 32.24 -3.46
N GLU A 245 -9.44 31.17 -2.75
CA GLU A 245 -10.42 30.22 -2.24
C GLU A 245 -9.97 29.72 -0.86
N HIS A 246 -10.90 29.21 -0.06
CA HIS A 246 -10.61 28.70 1.28
C HIS A 246 -10.77 27.18 1.33
N VAL A 247 -9.77 26.48 1.85
CA VAL A 247 -9.83 25.04 2.13
C VAL A 247 -10.11 24.81 3.61
N ALA A 248 -10.88 23.76 3.92
CA ALA A 248 -11.14 23.37 5.30
C ALA A 248 -9.96 22.57 5.85
N ILE A 249 -9.30 23.10 6.87
CA ILE A 249 -8.19 22.42 7.54
C ILE A 249 -8.71 21.66 8.76
N ILE A 250 -9.55 22.29 9.58
CA ILE A 250 -10.20 21.67 10.74
C ILE A 250 -11.69 21.92 10.65
N ILE A 251 -12.50 20.86 10.76
CA ILE A 251 -13.95 20.96 10.82
C ILE A 251 -14.41 20.52 12.20
N ARG A 252 -15.22 21.36 12.85
CA ARG A 252 -15.71 21.13 14.20
C ARG A 252 -17.19 20.82 14.20
N GLU A 253 -17.56 19.81 14.97
CA GLU A 253 -18.94 19.57 15.40
C GLU A 253 -18.97 19.37 16.92
N SER A 254 -19.90 20.04 17.57
CA SER A 254 -20.00 20.11 19.02
C SER A 254 -21.43 19.82 19.47
N LYS A 255 -21.59 19.23 20.65
CA LYS A 255 -22.90 19.04 21.30
C LYS A 255 -22.85 19.62 22.69
N ASN A 256 -23.99 20.15 23.16
CA ASN A 256 -24.05 20.75 24.50
C ASN A 256 -23.68 19.75 25.60
N GLU A 257 -24.15 18.50 25.51
CA GLU A 257 -23.80 17.41 26.42
C GLU A 257 -23.82 16.08 25.66
N ILE A 258 -23.38 15.00 26.32
CA ILE A 258 -23.62 13.64 25.83
C ILE A 258 -25.11 13.32 26.00
N GLU A 259 -25.88 13.50 24.93
CA GLU A 259 -27.31 13.22 24.93
C GLU A 259 -27.64 11.97 24.10
N GLY A 260 -28.53 11.12 24.61
CA GLY A 260 -28.84 9.82 24.00
C GLY A 260 -29.72 9.88 22.75
N ALA A 261 -30.40 10.99 22.48
CA ALA A 261 -31.44 11.12 21.45
C ALA A 261 -31.01 11.85 20.16
N THR A 262 -29.80 12.42 20.11
CA THR A 262 -29.34 13.31 19.04
C THR A 262 -28.20 12.71 18.20
N ASN A 263 -27.81 13.48 17.17
CA ASN A 263 -26.68 13.21 16.29
C ASN A 263 -25.38 13.18 17.08
N ASP A 264 -24.57 12.18 16.80
CA ASP A 264 -23.23 12.04 17.35
C ASP A 264 -22.28 13.04 16.66
N PRO A 265 -21.51 13.86 17.39
CA PRO A 265 -20.58 14.82 16.79
C PRO A 265 -19.55 14.15 15.87
N TYR A 266 -19.15 12.90 16.11
CA TYR A 266 -18.24 12.17 15.22
C TYR A 266 -18.86 11.90 13.84
N LEU A 267 -20.11 11.41 13.82
CA LEU A 267 -20.85 11.16 12.57
C LEU A 267 -21.21 12.48 11.89
N GLN A 268 -21.60 13.49 12.67
CA GLN A 268 -21.90 14.82 12.13
C GLN A 268 -20.67 15.45 11.50
N ALA A 269 -19.48 15.31 12.11
CA ALA A 269 -18.24 15.85 11.57
C ALA A 269 -17.83 15.14 10.28
N THR A 270 -18.02 13.82 10.24
CA THR A 270 -17.87 13.01 9.01
C THR A 270 -18.74 13.57 7.88
N CYS A 271 -20.02 13.85 8.17
CA CYS A 271 -20.94 14.42 7.19
C CYS A 271 -20.58 15.87 6.80
N SER A 272 -20.16 16.70 7.74
CA SER A 272 -19.75 18.09 7.50
C SER A 272 -18.50 18.18 6.63
N TYR A 273 -17.50 17.34 6.90
CA TYR A 273 -16.33 17.16 6.05
C TYR A 273 -16.71 16.77 4.62
N SER A 274 -17.54 15.74 4.50
CA SER A 274 -18.03 15.23 3.23
C SER A 274 -18.74 16.35 2.44
N LYS A 275 -19.67 17.06 3.10
CA LYS A 275 -20.42 18.16 2.51
C LYS A 275 -19.55 19.33 2.07
N PHE A 276 -18.53 19.69 2.85
CA PHE A 276 -17.60 20.77 2.48
C PHE A 276 -16.88 20.42 1.19
N TRP A 277 -16.24 19.25 1.15
CA TRP A 277 -15.40 18.88 0.03
C TRP A 277 -16.19 18.48 -1.21
N SER A 278 -17.44 18.03 -1.11
CA SER A 278 -18.30 17.68 -2.25
C SER A 278 -18.82 18.88 -3.07
N GLN A 279 -18.64 20.13 -2.60
CA GLN A 279 -19.09 21.30 -3.33
C GLN A 279 -18.44 21.39 -4.72
N THR A 280 -19.21 21.76 -5.75
CA THR A 280 -18.75 21.81 -7.15
C THR A 280 -17.50 22.66 -7.34
N LYS A 281 -17.34 23.75 -6.57
CA LYS A 281 -16.18 24.64 -6.64
C LYS A 281 -14.84 23.98 -6.28
N PHE A 282 -14.86 22.85 -5.58
CA PHE A 282 -13.65 22.10 -5.21
C PHE A 282 -13.34 20.92 -6.12
N LYS A 283 -14.03 20.78 -7.27
CA LYS A 283 -13.81 19.66 -8.20
C LYS A 283 -12.33 19.51 -8.57
N ASP A 284 -11.69 20.58 -9.05
CA ASP A 284 -10.29 20.55 -9.47
C ASP A 284 -9.35 20.15 -8.31
N LEU A 285 -9.59 20.63 -7.09
CA LEU A 285 -8.82 20.21 -5.91
C LEU A 285 -9.03 18.73 -5.59
N ARG A 286 -10.29 18.26 -5.61
CA ARG A 286 -10.62 16.85 -5.37
C ARG A 286 -9.95 15.94 -6.39
N GLU A 287 -9.79 16.36 -7.64
CA GLU A 287 -9.14 15.54 -8.67
C GLU A 287 -7.62 15.40 -8.48
N LYS A 288 -6.99 16.23 -7.63
CA LYS A 288 -5.53 16.21 -7.38
C LYS A 288 -5.15 15.88 -5.94
N SER A 289 -6.10 15.95 -5.03
CA SER A 289 -5.90 15.78 -3.60
C SER A 289 -6.89 14.77 -3.06
N ASN A 290 -6.47 14.05 -2.02
CA ASN A 290 -7.36 13.30 -1.14
C ASN A 290 -8.03 14.21 -0.08
N CYS A 291 -7.91 15.53 -0.22
CA CYS A 291 -8.59 16.54 0.59
C CYS A 291 -8.44 16.35 2.12
N PRO A 292 -7.22 16.16 2.65
CA PRO A 292 -7.04 15.79 4.04
C PRO A 292 -7.46 16.93 4.98
N SER A 293 -8.32 16.61 5.95
CA SER A 293 -8.74 17.55 7.02
C SER A 293 -8.69 16.88 8.39
N MET A 294 -8.49 17.68 9.43
CA MET A 294 -8.70 17.26 10.82
C MET A 294 -10.17 17.48 11.21
N LEU A 295 -10.71 16.64 12.08
CA LEU A 295 -12.05 16.82 12.65
C LEU A 295 -11.93 17.01 14.15
N PHE A 296 -12.57 18.06 14.68
CA PHE A 296 -12.69 18.32 16.11
C PHE A 296 -14.11 17.97 16.54
N CYS A 297 -14.26 16.86 17.26
CA CYS A 297 -15.58 16.39 17.69
C CYS A 297 -15.70 16.60 19.21
N SER A 298 -16.76 17.25 19.67
CA SER A 298 -16.99 17.42 21.12
C SER A 298 -18.43 17.23 21.56
N ALA A 299 -18.62 16.78 22.79
CA ALA A 299 -19.93 16.69 23.45
C ALA A 299 -19.76 16.94 24.94
N GLY A 300 -20.37 18.00 25.47
CA GLY A 300 -20.15 18.38 26.86
C GLY A 300 -18.67 18.72 27.12
N PRO A 301 -18.07 18.20 28.20
CA PRO A 301 -16.65 18.38 28.48
C PRO A 301 -15.78 17.28 27.84
N TRP A 302 -16.23 16.60 26.79
CA TRP A 302 -15.47 15.53 26.14
C TRP A 302 -15.14 15.92 24.69
N PHE A 303 -13.92 15.64 24.25
CA PHE A 303 -13.54 15.84 22.85
C PHE A 303 -12.67 14.70 22.33
N CYS A 304 -12.65 14.56 21.01
CA CYS A 304 -11.65 13.78 20.30
C CYS A 304 -11.28 14.46 18.98
N ILE A 305 -10.09 14.16 18.52
CA ILE A 305 -9.57 14.54 17.22
C ILE A 305 -9.61 13.33 16.30
N CYS A 306 -10.13 13.53 15.10
CA CYS A 306 -10.10 12.57 14.00
C CYS A 306 -9.38 13.19 12.80
N GLY A 307 -9.06 12.38 11.81
CA GLY A 307 -8.71 12.88 10.49
C GLY A 307 -9.58 12.25 9.42
N ALA A 308 -9.66 12.91 8.28
CA ALA A 308 -10.52 12.51 7.18
C ALA A 308 -9.81 12.68 5.83
N VAL A 309 -10.08 11.76 4.92
CA VAL A 309 -9.66 11.83 3.51
C VAL A 309 -10.84 11.50 2.59
N PHE A 310 -10.86 12.13 1.42
CA PHE A 310 -11.85 11.97 0.36
C PHE A 310 -11.16 11.26 -0.79
N LEU A 311 -11.49 10.00 -1.04
CA LEU A 311 -10.98 9.20 -2.16
C LEU A 311 -12.09 9.02 -3.20
N ASP A 312 -12.35 7.80 -3.66
CA ASP A 312 -13.61 7.35 -4.25
C ASP A 312 -14.67 7.04 -3.17
N THR A 313 -14.29 7.15 -1.90
CA THR A 313 -15.15 7.11 -0.72
C THR A 313 -14.60 8.04 0.37
N ILE A 314 -15.35 8.24 1.45
CA ILE A 314 -14.90 8.99 2.63
C ILE A 314 -14.31 8.02 3.65
N ILE A 315 -13.09 8.29 4.08
CA ILE A 315 -12.43 7.56 5.18
C ILE A 315 -12.22 8.51 6.34
N VAL A 316 -12.65 8.11 7.53
CA VAL A 316 -12.45 8.88 8.77
C VAL A 316 -11.95 7.95 9.86
N ASP A 317 -10.79 8.27 10.45
CA ASP A 317 -10.26 7.54 11.61
C ASP A 317 -10.20 8.44 12.84
N PRO A 318 -10.58 7.94 14.03
CA PRO A 318 -10.22 8.58 15.28
C PRO A 318 -8.69 8.54 15.47
N LEU A 319 -8.08 9.69 15.74
CA LEU A 319 -6.63 9.82 15.99
C LEU A 319 -6.30 9.94 17.49
N THR A 320 -7.32 10.15 18.32
CA THR A 320 -7.24 10.20 19.78
C THR A 320 -8.43 9.48 20.39
N ASP A 321 -8.29 9.04 21.64
CA ASP A 321 -9.42 8.63 22.47
C ASP A 321 -10.38 9.82 22.75
N MET A 322 -11.51 9.54 23.40
CA MET A 322 -12.31 10.60 24.02
C MET A 322 -11.57 11.14 25.26
N ILE A 323 -11.12 12.39 25.19
CA ILE A 323 -10.36 13.06 26.24
C ILE A 323 -11.31 13.99 27.03
N PRO A 324 -11.32 13.92 28.37
CA PRO A 324 -12.06 14.89 29.18
C PRO A 324 -11.35 16.25 29.18
N LEU A 325 -12.12 17.34 29.10
CA LEU A 325 -11.71 18.73 29.33
C LEU A 325 -12.31 19.16 30.67
N MET A 326 -11.80 18.57 31.75
CA MET A 326 -12.29 18.81 33.10
C MET A 326 -11.12 18.98 34.07
N PRO A 327 -11.29 19.78 35.14
CA PRO A 327 -10.28 19.87 36.17
C PRO A 327 -10.01 18.53 36.86
N THR A 328 -8.73 18.19 37.05
CA THR A 328 -8.31 16.99 37.78
C THR A 328 -7.10 17.31 38.67
N ASN A 329 -6.78 16.44 39.62
CA ASN A 329 -5.53 16.54 40.39
C ASN A 329 -4.33 15.91 39.65
N ASP A 330 -4.52 15.39 38.44
CA ASP A 330 -3.47 14.75 37.65
C ASP A 330 -2.84 15.76 36.69
N MET A 331 -1.60 16.17 36.96
CA MET A 331 -0.86 17.08 36.09
C MET A 331 -0.65 16.50 34.67
N MET A 332 -0.53 15.17 34.55
CA MET A 332 -0.36 14.51 33.25
C MET A 332 -1.60 14.67 32.37
N HIS A 333 -2.77 14.85 32.96
CA HIS A 333 -4.01 15.11 32.24
C HIS A 333 -3.93 16.42 31.43
N TYR A 334 -3.55 17.52 32.10
CA TYR A 334 -3.39 18.83 31.45
C TYR A 334 -2.26 18.82 30.42
N MET A 335 -1.16 18.11 30.71
CA MET A 335 -0.07 17.94 29.75
C MET A 335 -0.53 17.20 28.49
N LYS A 336 -1.34 16.14 28.62
CA LYS A 336 -1.91 15.42 27.47
C LYS A 336 -2.80 16.32 26.61
N ILE A 337 -3.65 17.15 27.25
CA ILE A 337 -4.50 18.11 26.52
C ILE A 337 -3.62 19.11 25.76
N ALA A 338 -2.63 19.70 26.43
CA ALA A 338 -1.72 20.66 25.82
C ALA A 338 -0.99 20.07 24.61
N GLN A 339 -0.46 18.85 24.74
CA GLN A 339 0.19 18.11 23.65
C GLN A 339 -0.76 17.87 22.47
N VAL A 340 -2.00 17.48 22.73
CA VAL A 340 -2.99 17.21 21.67
C VAL A 340 -3.35 18.50 20.92
N ILE A 341 -3.56 19.62 21.60
CA ILE A 341 -3.91 20.89 20.94
C ILE A 341 -2.70 21.48 20.20
N GLU A 342 -1.48 21.39 20.74
CA GLU A 342 -0.26 21.77 20.00
C GLU A 342 -0.03 20.88 18.77
N ALA A 343 -0.28 19.57 18.90
CA ALA A 343 -0.23 18.65 17.77
C ALA A 343 -1.28 19.01 16.71
N LEU A 344 -2.49 19.41 17.12
CA LEU A 344 -3.55 19.86 16.21
C LEU A 344 -3.14 21.14 15.47
N LYS A 345 -2.52 22.10 16.15
CA LYS A 345 -1.95 23.30 15.53
C LYS A 345 -0.82 22.98 14.56
N THR A 346 0.02 22.00 14.90
CA THR A 346 1.06 21.52 13.98
C THR A 346 0.43 20.89 12.72
N ALA A 347 -0.58 20.05 12.90
CA ALA A 347 -1.32 19.44 11.79
C ALA A 347 -1.99 20.50 10.91
N TYR A 348 -2.53 21.57 11.51
CA TYR A 348 -3.05 22.71 10.76
C TYR A 348 -2.00 23.30 9.83
N ASN A 349 -0.81 23.61 10.37
CA ASN A 349 0.28 24.19 9.59
C ASN A 349 0.80 23.24 8.51
N ASP A 350 0.90 21.95 8.81
CA ASP A 350 1.30 20.92 7.85
C ASP A 350 0.32 20.84 6.68
N LEU A 351 -0.99 20.86 6.95
CA LEU A 351 -2.04 20.84 5.94
C LEU A 351 -2.08 22.14 5.13
N ALA A 352 -1.97 23.30 5.78
CA ALA A 352 -1.88 24.60 5.11
C ALA A 352 -0.67 24.64 4.16
N GLY A 353 0.49 24.16 4.61
CA GLY A 353 1.70 24.01 3.79
C GLY A 353 1.49 23.08 2.61
N TYR A 354 0.83 21.93 2.83
CA TYR A 354 0.47 20.99 1.77
C TYR A 354 -0.39 21.65 0.70
N TYR A 355 -1.48 22.32 1.07
CA TYR A 355 -2.36 22.94 0.09
C TYR A 355 -1.67 24.08 -0.68
N ASN A 356 -0.82 24.87 -0.01
CA ASN A 356 0.00 25.89 -0.68
C ASN A 356 0.96 25.27 -1.72
N ALA A 357 1.62 24.17 -1.37
CA ALA A 357 2.51 23.47 -2.29
C ALA A 357 1.73 22.83 -3.45
N LEU A 358 0.55 22.29 -3.17
CA LEU A 358 -0.31 21.66 -4.15
C LEU A 358 -0.75 22.66 -5.23
N VAL A 359 -1.25 23.85 -4.85
CA VAL A 359 -1.72 24.85 -5.83
C VAL A 359 -0.60 25.43 -6.69
N GLN A 360 0.65 25.31 -6.25
CA GLN A 360 1.85 25.71 -7.00
C GLN A 360 2.42 24.57 -7.87
N SER A 361 1.88 23.36 -7.75
CA SER A 361 2.40 22.20 -8.49
C SER A 361 2.01 22.23 -9.97
N GLU A 362 2.87 21.66 -10.82
CA GLU A 362 2.55 21.47 -12.24
C GLU A 362 1.32 20.58 -12.45
N GLN A 363 1.04 19.67 -11.51
CA GLN A 363 -0.12 18.79 -11.54
C GLN A 363 -1.45 19.56 -11.50
N MET A 364 -1.49 20.71 -10.83
CA MET A 364 -2.68 21.58 -10.83
C MET A 364 -2.93 22.27 -12.17
N LEU A 365 -1.92 22.33 -13.03
CA LEU A 365 -2.03 22.85 -14.39
C LEU A 365 -2.46 21.77 -15.40
N THR A 366 -2.68 20.52 -14.99
CA THR A 366 -3.16 19.47 -15.90
C THR A 366 -4.68 19.29 -15.77
N ASN A 367 -5.34 18.88 -16.85
CA ASN A 367 -6.78 18.51 -16.80
C ASN A 367 -6.99 17.07 -16.29
N ASP A 368 -5.93 16.28 -16.21
CA ASP A 368 -6.01 14.87 -15.81
C ASP A 368 -6.07 14.70 -14.31
N MET A 369 -7.01 13.90 -13.81
CA MET A 369 -7.02 13.47 -12.41
C MET A 369 -5.68 12.83 -12.02
N ASP A 370 -5.15 13.21 -10.85
CA ASP A 370 -3.96 12.55 -10.30
C ASP A 370 -4.36 11.21 -9.69
N MET A 371 -4.02 10.11 -10.36
CA MET A 371 -4.32 8.76 -9.88
C MET A 371 -3.60 8.41 -8.57
N GLN A 372 -2.50 9.08 -8.23
CA GLN A 372 -1.77 8.82 -6.99
C GLN A 372 -2.56 9.25 -5.75
N ARG A 373 -3.59 10.11 -5.91
CA ARG A 373 -4.46 10.56 -4.81
C ARG A 373 -5.19 9.41 -4.10
N PHE A 374 -5.45 8.29 -4.78
CA PHE A 374 -6.21 7.15 -4.25
C PHE A 374 -5.35 6.21 -3.40
N TYR A 375 -4.03 6.45 -3.37
CA TYR A 375 -3.06 5.59 -2.73
C TYR A 375 -2.37 6.32 -1.56
N PRO A 376 -1.64 5.59 -0.70
CA PRO A 376 -0.81 6.18 0.33
C PRO A 376 0.20 7.21 -0.21
N ASP A 377 0.55 8.22 0.59
CA ASP A 377 1.40 9.33 0.15
C ASP A 377 2.90 8.96 0.03
N VAL A 378 3.29 7.80 0.56
CA VAL A 378 4.67 7.31 0.52
C VAL A 378 5.00 6.84 -0.88
N ARG A 379 5.89 7.57 -1.56
CA ARG A 379 6.36 7.26 -2.93
C ARG A 379 7.87 7.20 -3.07
N ARG A 380 8.57 7.19 -1.94
CA ARG A 380 10.04 7.24 -1.86
C ARG A 380 10.58 6.41 -0.70
N PHE A 381 11.63 5.66 -0.97
CA PHE A 381 12.36 4.86 0.02
C PHE A 381 13.88 4.86 -0.27
N LYS A 382 14.67 4.40 0.70
CA LYS A 382 16.09 4.12 0.52
C LYS A 382 16.28 2.64 0.27
N ASP A 383 16.99 2.29 -0.80
CA ASP A 383 17.33 0.90 -1.08
C ASP A 383 18.37 0.35 -0.08
N ILE A 384 18.67 -0.95 -0.16
CA ILE A 384 19.68 -1.60 0.68
C ILE A 384 21.10 -0.99 0.58
N ASN A 385 21.39 -0.19 -0.45
CA ASN A 385 22.67 0.52 -0.62
C ASN A 385 22.57 1.99 -0.17
N GLY A 386 21.43 2.42 0.39
CA GLY A 386 21.18 3.80 0.82
C GLY A 386 20.78 4.77 -0.30
N LYS A 387 20.58 4.29 -1.53
CA LYS A 387 20.18 5.11 -2.68
C LYS A 387 18.69 5.46 -2.58
N ASP A 388 18.35 6.73 -2.83
CA ASP A 388 16.95 7.16 -2.91
C ASP A 388 16.29 6.64 -4.20
N VAL A 389 15.15 5.98 -4.02
CA VAL A 389 14.32 5.41 -5.09
C VAL A 389 12.90 5.98 -4.98
N SER A 390 12.34 6.43 -6.09
CA SER A 390 10.96 6.87 -6.23
C SER A 390 10.13 5.88 -7.03
N PHE A 391 8.86 5.75 -6.67
CA PHE A 391 7.90 4.86 -7.34
C PHE A 391 6.53 5.51 -7.39
N ASP A 392 5.71 5.08 -8.33
CA ASP A 392 4.29 5.41 -8.40
C ASP A 392 3.45 4.14 -8.24
N TYR A 393 2.30 4.30 -7.60
CA TYR A 393 1.31 3.23 -7.45
C TYR A 393 0.65 2.96 -8.80
N THR A 394 0.60 1.69 -9.20
CA THR A 394 -0.02 1.26 -10.46
C THR A 394 -1.33 0.52 -10.24
N GLY A 395 -1.48 -0.13 -9.08
CA GLY A 395 -2.70 -0.82 -8.70
C GLY A 395 -2.62 -1.43 -7.31
N ASP A 396 -3.71 -2.07 -6.89
CA ASP A 396 -3.72 -2.92 -5.70
C ASP A 396 -3.52 -4.37 -6.14
N LEU A 397 -2.76 -5.16 -5.36
CA LEU A 397 -2.55 -6.60 -5.67
C LEU A 397 -3.74 -7.47 -5.26
N CYS A 398 -4.61 -6.94 -4.40
CA CYS A 398 -5.74 -7.65 -3.86
C CYS A 398 -7.01 -6.79 -4.03
N ASP A 399 -7.61 -6.84 -5.21
CA ASP A 399 -8.90 -6.15 -5.47
C ASP A 399 -10.10 -6.94 -4.91
N GLN A 400 -9.92 -8.18 -4.42
CA GLN A 400 -11.01 -9.09 -4.03
C GLN A 400 -11.10 -9.43 -2.53
N CYS A 401 -10.14 -9.02 -1.69
CA CYS A 401 -10.19 -9.30 -0.25
C CYS A 401 -10.79 -8.12 0.53
N VAL A 402 -11.99 -8.33 1.07
CA VAL A 402 -12.73 -7.41 1.96
C VAL A 402 -12.07 -7.26 3.33
N THR A 403 -10.90 -7.87 3.55
CA THR A 403 -10.16 -7.85 4.82
C THR A 403 -8.78 -7.26 4.62
N THR A 404 -8.49 -6.13 5.28
CA THR A 404 -7.21 -5.65 5.85
C THR A 404 -5.87 -5.99 5.18
N GLU A 405 -5.80 -6.42 3.93
CA GLU A 405 -4.54 -6.73 3.27
C GLU A 405 -4.00 -5.47 2.56
N HIS A 406 -2.74 -5.19 2.88
CA HIS A 406 -2.12 -3.87 2.82
C HIS A 406 -1.08 -3.80 1.69
N LEU A 407 -1.37 -4.44 0.56
CA LEU A 407 -0.43 -4.73 -0.52
C LEU A 407 -0.78 -3.96 -1.79
N HIS A 408 0.15 -3.12 -2.22
CA HIS A 408 0.04 -2.33 -3.45
C HIS A 408 1.06 -2.80 -4.48
N LEU A 409 0.64 -2.89 -5.75
CA LEU A 409 1.56 -2.99 -6.88
C LEU A 409 2.03 -1.59 -7.26
N CYS A 410 3.34 -1.45 -7.40
CA CYS A 410 3.97 -0.18 -7.72
C CYS A 410 5.00 -0.36 -8.83
N ARG A 411 5.31 0.72 -9.53
CA ARG A 411 6.35 0.78 -10.56
C ARG A 411 7.37 1.86 -10.21
N CYS A 412 8.65 1.52 -10.23
CA CYS A 412 9.73 2.49 -10.04
C CYS A 412 9.69 3.53 -11.16
N THR A 413 9.78 4.82 -10.81
CA THR A 413 9.74 5.91 -11.81
C THR A 413 11.06 6.07 -12.58
N LYS A 414 12.09 5.31 -12.21
CA LYS A 414 13.42 5.28 -12.85
C LYS A 414 13.96 3.84 -12.80
N PRO A 415 14.84 3.45 -13.75
CA PRO A 415 15.42 2.12 -13.74
C PRO A 415 16.22 1.85 -12.45
N TYR A 416 15.87 0.77 -11.76
CA TYR A 416 16.63 0.26 -10.63
C TYR A 416 17.68 -0.72 -11.17
N ARG A 417 18.95 -0.49 -10.83
CA ARG A 417 20.11 -1.38 -11.09
C ARG A 417 20.14 -2.10 -12.45
N GLY A 418 20.08 -1.35 -13.56
CA GLY A 418 20.40 -1.88 -14.89
C GLY A 418 19.27 -2.60 -15.63
N GLU A 419 18.03 -2.54 -15.13
CA GLU A 419 16.84 -2.94 -15.87
C GLU A 419 16.34 -1.81 -16.82
N THR A 420 15.40 -2.13 -17.71
CA THR A 420 15.02 -1.32 -18.90
C THR A 420 14.48 0.07 -18.54
N GLU A 421 14.32 0.92 -19.57
CA GLU A 421 13.73 2.27 -19.43
C GLU A 421 12.33 2.26 -18.79
N ASP A 422 11.64 1.10 -18.77
CA ASP A 422 10.26 0.91 -18.28
C ASP A 422 10.11 0.83 -16.75
N GLY A 423 11.23 0.78 -16.01
CA GLY A 423 11.25 0.71 -14.54
C GLY A 423 10.92 -0.69 -13.97
N GLN A 424 11.37 -0.96 -12.74
CA GLN A 424 11.13 -2.23 -12.05
C GLN A 424 9.77 -2.22 -11.33
N GLU A 425 8.99 -3.31 -11.46
CA GLU A 425 7.79 -3.53 -10.65
C GLU A 425 8.15 -4.03 -9.25
N ILE A 426 7.50 -3.43 -8.26
CA ILE A 426 7.75 -3.68 -6.83
C ILE A 426 6.42 -3.84 -6.11
N VAL A 427 6.46 -4.53 -4.98
CA VAL A 427 5.34 -4.62 -4.05
C VAL A 427 5.63 -3.70 -2.86
N VAL A 428 4.66 -2.86 -2.53
CA VAL A 428 4.70 -1.99 -1.34
C VAL A 428 3.66 -2.47 -0.35
N LYS A 429 4.12 -2.94 0.82
CA LYS A 429 3.28 -3.38 1.93
C LYS A 429 3.31 -2.36 3.06
N PHE A 430 2.15 -1.99 3.58
CA PHE A 430 2.05 -1.25 4.85
C PHE A 430 1.73 -2.22 5.98
N THR A 431 2.49 -2.19 7.06
CA THR A 431 2.22 -3.09 8.19
C THR A 431 2.74 -2.51 9.50
N THR A 432 2.18 -2.97 10.61
CA THR A 432 2.63 -2.58 11.94
C THR A 432 3.68 -3.52 12.54
N GLN A 433 3.82 -4.71 11.96
CA GLN A 433 4.72 -5.75 12.43
C GLN A 433 5.37 -6.42 11.22
N TYR A 434 6.69 -6.55 11.25
CA TYR A 434 7.43 -7.18 10.16
C TYR A 434 8.76 -7.73 10.64
N ASN A 435 9.05 -8.98 10.31
CA ASN A 435 10.34 -9.60 10.60
C ASN A 435 11.30 -9.48 9.40
N GLU A 436 12.02 -8.37 9.34
CA GLU A 436 12.98 -8.05 8.29
C GLU A 436 14.10 -9.10 8.21
N ALA A 437 14.64 -9.51 9.37
CA ALA A 437 15.75 -10.46 9.44
C ALA A 437 15.38 -11.85 8.91
N ALA A 438 14.17 -12.33 9.23
CA ALA A 438 13.67 -13.61 8.73
C ALA A 438 13.37 -13.55 7.22
N HIS A 439 12.82 -12.44 6.72
CA HIS A 439 12.61 -12.25 5.29
C HIS A 439 13.94 -12.26 4.54
N GLU A 440 14.93 -11.46 4.97
CA GLU A 440 16.25 -11.44 4.35
C GLU A 440 16.94 -12.81 4.38
N LEU A 441 16.78 -13.56 5.46
CA LEU A 441 17.32 -14.91 5.59
C LEU A 441 16.75 -15.85 4.52
N CYS A 442 15.43 -15.87 4.33
CA CYS A 442 14.80 -16.67 3.29
C CYS A 442 15.15 -16.16 1.88
N ALA A 443 15.21 -14.85 1.68
CA ALA A 443 15.51 -14.25 0.39
C ALA A 443 16.92 -14.59 -0.11
N LYS A 444 17.91 -14.63 0.80
CA LYS A 444 19.30 -15.04 0.48
C LYS A 444 19.39 -16.45 -0.11
N ASP A 445 18.48 -17.34 0.29
CA ASP A 445 18.41 -18.72 -0.18
C ASP A 445 17.41 -18.92 -1.34
N ASN A 446 16.87 -17.82 -1.90
CA ASN A 446 15.82 -17.81 -2.93
C ASN A 446 14.50 -18.48 -2.48
N LEU A 447 14.20 -18.42 -1.18
CA LEU A 447 12.99 -18.98 -0.55
C LEU A 447 11.97 -17.88 -0.18
N ALA A 448 12.27 -16.63 -0.51
CA ALA A 448 11.39 -15.46 -0.42
C ALA A 448 11.77 -14.46 -1.54
N PRO A 449 10.87 -13.54 -1.93
CA PRO A 449 11.23 -12.42 -2.81
C PRO A 449 12.35 -11.57 -2.22
N LYS A 450 13.08 -10.81 -3.05
CA LYS A 450 14.08 -9.89 -2.50
C LYS A 450 13.41 -8.76 -1.73
N LEU A 451 13.89 -8.52 -0.51
CA LEU A 451 13.60 -7.30 0.24
C LEU A 451 14.41 -6.14 -0.34
N LEU A 452 13.74 -5.11 -0.85
CA LEU A 452 14.36 -3.97 -1.52
C LEU A 452 14.58 -2.78 -0.58
N GLY A 453 13.71 -2.62 0.41
CA GLY A 453 13.87 -1.61 1.44
C GLY A 453 12.77 -1.66 2.50
N VAL A 454 13.08 -1.12 3.68
CA VAL A 454 12.12 -0.95 4.77
C VAL A 454 12.18 0.51 5.20
N LYS A 455 11.00 1.11 5.40
CA LYS A 455 10.86 2.49 5.87
C LYS A 455 9.88 2.56 7.02
N GLU A 456 10.34 2.99 8.18
CA GLU A 456 9.46 3.36 9.28
C GLU A 456 8.93 4.78 9.04
N VAL A 457 7.61 4.93 8.98
CA VAL A 457 6.95 6.21 8.64
C VAL A 457 6.29 6.88 9.83
N SER A 458 5.90 6.11 10.84
CA SER A 458 5.49 6.57 12.17
C SER A 458 5.78 5.45 13.16
N LYS A 459 5.69 5.74 14.46
CA LYS A 459 5.96 4.76 15.52
C LYS A 459 5.07 3.53 15.31
N GLY A 460 5.70 2.42 14.92
CA GLY A 460 5.03 1.16 14.65
C GLY A 460 4.56 0.96 13.20
N LEU A 461 4.34 1.99 12.38
CA LEU A 461 3.96 1.80 10.96
C LEU A 461 5.19 1.69 10.07
N LYS A 462 5.34 0.54 9.42
CA LYS A 462 6.39 0.23 8.46
C LYS A 462 5.84 0.14 7.05
N VAL A 463 6.66 0.57 6.10
CA VAL A 463 6.47 0.37 4.66
C VAL A 463 7.55 -0.58 4.20
N ILE A 464 7.15 -1.76 3.73
CA ILE A 464 8.02 -2.80 3.23
C ILE A 464 7.98 -2.78 1.72
N ILE A 465 9.14 -2.67 1.09
CA ILE A 465 9.30 -2.66 -0.35
C ILE A 465 10.04 -3.94 -0.74
N MET A 466 9.41 -4.76 -1.57
CA MET A 466 9.96 -6.03 -2.01
C MET A 466 9.77 -6.25 -3.51
N GLU A 467 10.51 -7.21 -4.06
CA GLU A 467 10.41 -7.63 -5.47
C GLU A 467 9.00 -8.13 -5.80
N TYR A 468 8.45 -7.67 -6.92
CA TYR A 468 7.27 -8.29 -7.50
C TYR A 468 7.66 -9.57 -8.24
N VAL A 469 7.08 -10.69 -7.82
CA VAL A 469 7.37 -12.00 -8.40
C VAL A 469 6.44 -12.24 -9.58
N GLN A 470 6.92 -11.89 -10.78
CA GLN A 470 6.18 -12.10 -12.03
C GLN A 470 5.82 -13.57 -12.26
N ASN A 471 4.70 -13.81 -12.96
CA ASN A 471 4.20 -15.14 -13.31
C ASN A 471 3.98 -16.09 -12.12
N SER A 472 3.80 -15.55 -10.91
CA SER A 472 3.49 -16.33 -9.73
C SER A 472 1.99 -16.37 -9.47
N ARG A 473 1.56 -17.41 -8.77
CA ARG A 473 0.21 -17.52 -8.19
C ARG A 473 0.33 -17.99 -6.76
N THR A 474 -0.61 -17.63 -5.90
CA THR A 474 -0.64 -18.24 -4.57
C THR A 474 -0.87 -19.74 -4.70
N LEU A 475 -0.37 -20.55 -3.76
CA LEU A 475 -0.64 -21.99 -3.75
C LEU A 475 -2.15 -22.27 -3.71
N HIS A 476 -2.92 -21.38 -3.05
CA HIS A 476 -4.38 -21.43 -3.02
C HIS A 476 -5.01 -21.39 -4.42
N GLU A 477 -4.48 -20.57 -5.32
CA GLU A 477 -4.97 -20.40 -6.70
C GLU A 477 -4.35 -21.42 -7.66
N TYR A 478 -3.05 -21.71 -7.51
CA TYR A 478 -2.30 -22.53 -8.44
C TYR A 478 -2.78 -23.98 -8.45
N LYS A 479 -3.06 -24.56 -7.26
CA LYS A 479 -3.56 -25.94 -7.07
C LYS A 479 -2.80 -26.96 -7.95
N PRO A 480 -1.57 -27.37 -7.56
CA PRO A 480 -0.74 -28.27 -8.35
C PRO A 480 -1.53 -29.50 -8.81
N SER A 481 -1.53 -29.76 -10.12
CA SER A 481 -2.30 -30.86 -10.72
C SER A 481 -1.49 -32.13 -10.89
N GLN A 482 -0.15 -32.02 -10.86
CA GLN A 482 0.76 -33.14 -10.98
C GLN A 482 1.53 -33.40 -9.68
N GLN A 483 1.81 -34.67 -9.41
CA GLN A 483 2.52 -35.12 -8.21
C GLN A 483 3.89 -34.46 -8.07
N ASP A 484 4.64 -34.32 -9.18
CA ASP A 484 5.98 -33.73 -9.16
C ASP A 484 5.95 -32.24 -8.78
N GLN A 485 4.97 -31.48 -9.27
CA GLN A 485 4.79 -30.07 -8.91
C GLN A 485 4.55 -29.93 -7.40
N TYR A 486 3.71 -30.79 -6.86
CA TYR A 486 3.40 -30.81 -5.43
C TYR A 486 4.64 -31.14 -4.59
N LEU A 487 5.44 -32.12 -5.01
CA LEU A 487 6.69 -32.48 -4.35
C LEU A 487 7.68 -31.30 -4.34
N HIS A 488 7.85 -30.60 -5.47
CA HIS A 488 8.73 -29.44 -5.54
C HIS A 488 8.29 -28.30 -4.60
N VAL A 489 7.00 -27.95 -4.59
CA VAL A 489 6.46 -26.93 -3.67
C VAL A 489 6.71 -27.35 -2.22
N MET A 490 6.43 -28.61 -1.88
CA MET A 490 6.61 -29.14 -0.53
C MET A 490 8.09 -29.09 -0.10
N GLU A 491 9.02 -29.43 -0.99
CA GLU A 491 10.46 -29.39 -0.72
C GLU A 491 10.95 -27.97 -0.43
N ASP A 492 10.56 -26.99 -1.24
CA ASP A 492 10.95 -25.59 -1.04
C ASP A 492 10.34 -25.00 0.24
N VAL A 493 9.06 -25.26 0.52
CA VAL A 493 8.43 -24.82 1.78
C VAL A 493 9.12 -25.47 2.98
N LYS A 494 9.42 -26.78 2.91
CA LYS A 494 10.14 -27.48 3.98
C LYS A 494 11.55 -26.91 4.19
N ARG A 495 12.25 -26.55 3.12
CA ARG A 495 13.55 -25.88 3.19
C ARG A 495 13.44 -24.52 3.89
N ALA A 496 12.46 -23.71 3.52
CA ALA A 496 12.23 -22.39 4.10
C ALA A 496 11.93 -22.47 5.61
N ILE A 497 11.00 -23.34 6.00
CA ILE A 497 10.65 -23.56 7.42
C ILE A 497 11.85 -24.12 8.20
N SER A 498 12.60 -25.07 7.63
CA SER A 498 13.80 -25.61 8.28
C SER A 498 14.89 -24.55 8.45
N LEU A 499 15.04 -23.64 7.48
CA LEU A 499 15.97 -22.52 7.57
C LEU A 499 15.58 -21.56 8.71
N LEU A 500 14.31 -21.17 8.79
CA LEU A 500 13.79 -20.32 9.87
C LEU A 500 13.96 -20.98 11.24
N HIS A 501 13.56 -22.23 11.39
CA HIS A 501 13.64 -22.98 12.65
C HIS A 501 15.08 -23.13 13.15
N ARG A 502 16.05 -23.38 12.26
CA ARG A 502 17.48 -23.45 12.62
C ARG A 502 18.02 -22.11 13.12
N ASN A 503 17.43 -21.00 12.69
CA ASN A 503 17.79 -19.65 13.10
C ASN A 503 16.90 -19.09 14.22
N GLY A 504 16.08 -19.94 14.87
CA GLY A 504 15.28 -19.55 16.03
C GLY A 504 13.94 -18.89 15.71
N TYR A 505 13.58 -18.76 14.43
CA TYR A 505 12.30 -18.18 14.01
C TYR A 505 11.20 -19.24 13.84
N VAL A 506 9.96 -18.81 13.96
CA VAL A 506 8.72 -19.56 13.72
C VAL A 506 7.87 -18.77 12.75
N PHE A 507 7.42 -19.41 11.67
CA PHE A 507 6.50 -18.80 10.72
C PHE A 507 5.06 -19.02 11.20
N GLY A 508 4.48 -18.00 11.84
CA GLY A 508 3.22 -18.09 12.56
C GLY A 508 1.97 -18.13 11.67
N ASP A 509 2.04 -17.60 10.45
CA ASP A 509 0.92 -17.56 9.50
C ASP A 509 1.22 -18.37 8.22
N LEU A 510 1.75 -19.58 8.37
CA LEU A 510 2.08 -20.39 7.19
C LEU A 510 0.78 -20.91 6.57
N ARG A 511 0.31 -20.34 5.46
CA ARG A 511 -0.93 -20.73 4.76
C ARG A 511 -0.74 -20.76 3.24
N SER A 512 -1.65 -21.41 2.51
CA SER A 512 -1.55 -21.51 1.05
C SER A 512 -1.62 -20.16 0.31
N SER A 513 -2.22 -19.14 0.92
CA SER A 513 -2.19 -17.76 0.40
C SER A 513 -0.84 -17.05 0.63
N ASN A 514 -0.02 -17.53 1.58
CA ASN A 514 1.30 -16.95 1.90
C ASN A 514 2.46 -17.73 1.24
N ILE A 515 2.13 -18.60 0.28
CA ILE A 515 3.09 -19.35 -0.53
C ILE A 515 2.84 -18.97 -1.99
N LEU A 516 3.84 -18.39 -2.65
CA LEU A 516 3.81 -18.16 -4.10
C LEU A 516 4.44 -19.33 -4.83
N VAL A 517 3.77 -19.82 -5.86
CA VAL A 517 4.26 -20.87 -6.76
C VAL A 517 4.68 -20.24 -8.08
N LEU A 518 5.90 -20.55 -8.51
CA LEU A 518 6.54 -20.05 -9.72
C LEU A 518 6.82 -21.21 -10.69
N PRO A 519 6.07 -21.34 -11.78
CA PRO A 519 6.39 -22.30 -12.84
C PRO A 519 7.68 -21.90 -13.56
N ASP A 520 8.55 -22.88 -13.85
CA ASP A 520 9.80 -22.63 -14.63
C ASP A 520 9.45 -22.29 -16.09
N SER A 521 8.38 -22.89 -16.62
CA SER A 521 7.73 -22.54 -17.89
C SER A 521 6.29 -23.05 -17.91
N ALA A 522 5.47 -22.61 -18.88
CA ALA A 522 4.08 -23.05 -19.02
C ALA A 522 3.92 -24.57 -19.26
N GLU A 523 4.97 -25.23 -19.75
CA GLU A 523 4.98 -26.65 -20.12
C GLU A 523 5.80 -27.52 -19.16
N SER A 524 6.48 -26.91 -18.18
CA SER A 524 7.36 -27.62 -17.23
C SER A 524 6.58 -28.13 -16.01
N THR A 525 6.88 -29.35 -15.57
CA THR A 525 6.44 -29.88 -14.27
C THR A 525 7.28 -29.34 -13.10
N LYS A 526 8.38 -28.65 -13.40
CA LYS A 526 9.22 -28.02 -12.40
C LYS A 526 8.64 -26.67 -12.00
N VAL A 527 8.40 -26.53 -10.71
CA VAL A 527 7.91 -25.31 -10.08
C VAL A 527 8.82 -24.99 -8.90
N ARG A 528 8.89 -23.72 -8.51
CA ARG A 528 9.50 -23.28 -7.25
C ARG A 528 8.45 -22.69 -6.34
N ALA A 529 8.66 -22.79 -5.04
CA ALA A 529 7.82 -22.10 -4.07
C ALA A 529 8.63 -21.14 -3.21
N VAL A 530 8.05 -19.97 -2.94
CA VAL A 530 8.64 -18.97 -2.05
C VAL A 530 7.62 -18.53 -1.01
N LEU A 531 8.10 -18.23 0.19
CA LEU A 531 7.27 -17.66 1.26
C LEU A 531 7.12 -16.16 1.07
N VAL A 532 5.92 -15.66 1.35
CA VAL A 532 5.60 -14.23 1.47
C VAL A 532 4.89 -13.99 2.79
N ASP A 533 4.69 -12.72 3.15
CA ASP A 533 4.02 -12.31 4.40
C ASP A 533 4.78 -12.68 5.69
N PHE A 534 5.84 -11.91 5.99
CA PHE A 534 6.67 -12.09 7.18
C PHE A 534 6.18 -11.30 8.40
N ASP A 535 4.90 -10.88 8.43
CA ASP A 535 4.35 -10.06 9.51
C ASP A 535 4.28 -10.86 10.82
N TRP A 536 3.91 -12.15 10.73
CA TRP A 536 3.73 -13.04 11.87
C TRP A 536 4.87 -14.05 11.98
N VAL A 537 6.10 -13.60 11.75
CA VAL A 537 7.30 -14.38 12.00
C VAL A 537 7.94 -13.90 13.30
N GLY A 538 8.03 -14.79 14.28
CA GLY A 538 8.54 -14.48 15.62
C GLY A 538 9.61 -15.46 16.07
N LYS A 539 10.27 -15.15 17.18
CA LYS A 539 11.22 -16.04 17.87
C LYS A 539 10.50 -17.11 18.68
N ASP A 540 11.00 -18.33 18.57
CA ASP A 540 10.47 -19.52 19.24
C ASP A 540 10.43 -19.36 20.78
N GLY A 541 9.24 -19.35 21.35
CA GLY A 541 9.01 -19.23 22.78
C GLY A 541 9.12 -17.82 23.36
N GLU A 542 9.44 -16.82 22.55
CA GLU A 542 9.55 -15.41 22.97
C GLU A 542 8.38 -14.58 22.43
N ASP A 543 8.17 -14.60 21.12
CA ASP A 543 7.11 -13.82 20.47
C ASP A 543 5.78 -14.56 20.55
N THR A 544 4.68 -13.81 20.57
CA THR A 544 3.32 -14.34 20.71
C THR A 544 2.49 -14.11 19.47
N TYR A 545 1.53 -15.00 19.22
CA TYR A 545 0.53 -14.79 18.19
C TYR A 545 -0.36 -13.56 18.49
N PRO A 546 -0.86 -12.83 17.49
CA PRO A 546 -1.76 -11.69 17.71
C PRO A 546 -3.06 -12.09 18.42
N ILE A 547 -3.52 -11.26 19.36
CA ILE A 547 -4.77 -11.54 20.11
C ILE A 547 -5.99 -11.59 19.17
N SER A 548 -5.96 -10.82 18.08
CA SER A 548 -7.04 -10.68 17.11
C SER A 548 -7.08 -11.79 16.04
N MET A 549 -6.42 -12.93 16.27
CA MET A 549 -6.48 -14.06 15.34
C MET A 549 -7.91 -14.51 15.08
N ASN A 550 -8.24 -14.70 13.81
CA ASN A 550 -9.56 -15.18 13.41
C ASN A 550 -9.65 -16.69 13.65
N ALA A 551 -10.22 -17.07 14.80
CA ALA A 551 -10.49 -18.46 15.15
C ALA A 551 -11.84 -18.98 14.60
N GLN A 552 -12.65 -18.12 13.96
CA GLN A 552 -14.00 -18.49 13.50
C GLN A 552 -13.99 -19.06 12.08
N SER A 553 -13.17 -18.50 11.18
CA SER A 553 -13.12 -18.93 9.78
C SER A 553 -11.82 -19.65 9.39
N ILE A 554 -10.83 -19.71 10.28
CA ILE A 554 -9.55 -20.39 10.05
C ILE A 554 -9.34 -21.47 11.11
N VAL A 555 -9.06 -22.69 10.66
CA VAL A 555 -8.72 -23.82 11.53
C VAL A 555 -7.22 -23.77 11.83
N TRP A 556 -6.86 -23.25 13.00
CA TRP A 556 -5.47 -23.20 13.47
C TRP A 556 -5.04 -24.53 14.11
N PRO A 557 -3.74 -24.86 14.14
CA PRO A 557 -3.23 -26.03 14.85
C PRO A 557 -3.51 -26.00 16.35
N ASP A 558 -3.48 -27.18 16.95
CA ASP A 558 -3.42 -27.31 18.40
C ASP A 558 -2.22 -26.52 18.97
N GLY A 559 -2.51 -25.66 19.95
CA GLY A 559 -1.52 -24.79 20.59
C GLY A 559 -1.30 -23.44 19.91
N VAL A 560 -1.94 -23.14 18.77
CA VAL A 560 -1.91 -21.82 18.13
C VAL A 560 -3.16 -21.04 18.52
N LYS A 561 -3.01 -20.05 19.40
CA LYS A 561 -4.10 -19.18 19.86
C LYS A 561 -3.57 -17.76 20.05
N GLY A 562 -4.45 -16.77 19.89
CA GLY A 562 -4.07 -15.38 20.10
C GLY A 562 -3.53 -15.14 21.51
N GLY A 563 -2.38 -14.47 21.60
CA GLY A 563 -1.65 -14.22 22.84
C GLY A 563 -0.72 -15.35 23.32
N GLU A 564 -0.78 -16.54 22.72
CA GLU A 564 0.10 -17.65 23.11
C GLU A 564 1.49 -17.52 22.45
N PRO A 565 2.57 -18.04 23.08
CA PRO A 565 3.90 -18.06 22.50
C PRO A 565 3.98 -18.87 21.21
N MET A 566 4.68 -18.35 20.21
CA MET A 566 4.97 -19.05 18.96
C MET A 566 5.93 -20.22 19.22
N ARG A 567 5.62 -21.39 18.65
CA ARG A 567 6.44 -22.61 18.81
C ARG A 567 6.71 -23.31 17.49
N LYS A 568 7.96 -23.78 17.30
CA LYS A 568 8.36 -24.55 16.09
C LYS A 568 7.51 -25.81 15.86
N MET A 569 7.12 -26.50 16.94
CA MET A 569 6.29 -27.71 16.83
C MET A 569 4.93 -27.39 16.22
N SER A 570 4.26 -26.32 16.67
CA SER A 570 2.95 -25.90 16.18
C SER A 570 2.97 -25.44 14.71
N CYS A 571 4.05 -24.77 14.28
CA CYS A 571 4.28 -24.44 12.86
C CYS A 571 4.46 -25.71 12.01
N SER A 572 5.24 -26.68 12.50
CA SER A 572 5.51 -27.94 11.79
C SER A 572 4.26 -28.80 11.65
N SER A 573 3.36 -28.81 12.64
CA SER A 573 2.11 -29.56 12.57
C SER A 573 1.13 -28.98 11.56
N PHE A 574 0.98 -27.65 11.50
CA PHE A 574 0.09 -26.99 10.53
C PHE A 574 0.46 -27.36 9.09
N TRP A 575 1.75 -27.27 8.78
CA TRP A 575 2.30 -27.56 7.46
C TRP A 575 1.93 -28.97 6.99
N ARG A 576 1.97 -29.96 7.89
CA ARG A 576 1.67 -31.36 7.57
C ARG A 576 0.18 -31.65 7.43
N SER A 577 -0.67 -30.92 8.14
CA SER A 577 -2.10 -31.25 8.28
C SER A 577 -3.05 -30.38 7.46
N ASN A 578 -2.62 -29.24 6.90
CA ASN A 578 -3.56 -28.30 6.26
C ASN A 578 -3.15 -27.79 4.88
N ILE A 579 -1.86 -27.86 4.51
CA ILE A 579 -1.38 -27.32 3.22
C ILE A 579 -1.29 -28.41 2.15
N PHE A 580 -0.99 -29.63 2.57
CA PHE A 580 -0.62 -30.73 1.69
C PHE A 580 -1.48 -31.99 1.96
N HIS A 581 -2.81 -31.88 1.79
CA HIS A 581 -3.75 -33.01 1.79
C HIS A 581 -4.28 -33.36 0.41
#